data_AF-A0AAV8X041-F1
#
_entry.id   AF-A0AAV8X041-F1
#
_cell.length_a   1.000
_cell.length_b   1.000
_cell.length_c   1.000
_cell.angle_alpha   90.00
_cell.angle_beta   90.00
_cell.angle_gamma   90.00
#
_symmetry.space_group_name_H-M   'P 1'
#
loop_
_entity.id
_entity.type
_entity.pdbx_description
1 polymer ?
#
loop_
_entity_poly.entity_id
_entity_poly.type
_entity_poly.pdbx_seq_one_letter_code
_entity_poly.pdbx_strand_id
1 'polypeptide(L)'
;MILGRKIYPVAEEEMIARVELNPETSAREIARDVKISAPLVWRVLYKQKLYSYHMLIEYKPQIHLVIKHDHNFADNILFTDDFIVGGDGKIYEGAGWHKVGAHTRGYNSRSMGLAFIGNFSDKRPNDKQLKAAKDFLQCAVELGELDENYKLFGARQVSATASPGTRLYNEIKNWPNYSSSP
;
A
#
# COMPACT_ATOMS: atom_id res chain seq x y z
N MET A 1 4.51 -16.01 42.20
CA MET A 1 4.31 -16.97 41.09
C MET A 1 2.86 -16.85 40.65
N ILE A 2 2.57 -16.01 39.65
CA ILE A 2 1.26 -15.95 38.97
C ILE A 2 1.56 -16.11 37.48
N LEU A 3 0.84 -17.06 36.90
CA LEU A 3 1.08 -17.72 35.62
C LEU A 3 1.16 -16.75 34.44
N GLY A 4 2.27 -16.83 33.70
CA GLY A 4 2.42 -16.27 32.36
C GLY A 4 1.54 -16.99 31.33
N ARG A 5 0.22 -16.71 31.37
CA ARG A 5 -0.59 -16.86 30.17
C ARG A 5 -0.01 -15.91 29.13
N LYS A 6 0.58 -16.45 28.07
CA LYS A 6 1.11 -15.68 26.95
C LYS A 6 -0.01 -14.74 26.47
N ILE A 7 0.14 -13.45 26.71
CA ILE A 7 -0.77 -12.40 26.22
C ILE A 7 -0.79 -12.37 24.67
N TYR A 8 0.26 -12.93 24.06
CA TYR A 8 0.53 -12.89 22.62
C TYR A 8 -0.47 -13.61 21.68
N PRO A 9 -0.93 -14.86 21.93
CA PRO A 9 -1.77 -15.58 20.95
C PRO A 9 -3.18 -14.99 20.84
N VAL A 10 -3.76 -14.57 21.98
CA VAL A 10 -5.10 -13.96 22.00
C VAL A 10 -5.07 -12.59 21.31
N ALA A 11 -4.03 -11.80 21.54
CA ALA A 11 -3.83 -10.53 20.85
C ALA A 11 -3.62 -10.74 19.33
N GLU A 12 -2.92 -11.81 18.93
CA GLU A 12 -2.69 -12.15 17.51
C GLU A 12 -3.97 -12.54 16.77
N GLU A 13 -4.81 -13.40 17.36
CA GLU A 13 -6.11 -13.74 16.76
C GLU A 13 -7.04 -12.51 16.65
N GLU A 14 -7.07 -11.65 17.67
CA GLU A 14 -7.89 -10.43 17.65
C GLU A 14 -7.38 -9.38 16.64
N MET A 15 -6.06 -9.27 16.48
CA MET A 15 -5.42 -8.45 15.44
C MET A 15 -5.80 -8.95 14.04
N ILE A 16 -5.66 -10.26 13.79
CA ILE A 16 -5.95 -10.88 12.50
C ILE A 16 -7.42 -10.72 12.15
N ALA A 17 -8.33 -11.05 13.06
CA ALA A 17 -9.76 -10.94 12.85
C ALA A 17 -10.21 -9.51 12.51
N ARG A 18 -9.61 -8.50 13.17
CA ARG A 18 -9.88 -7.09 12.86
C ARG A 18 -9.48 -6.71 11.45
N VAL A 19 -8.30 -7.14 11.01
CA VAL A 19 -7.80 -6.88 9.66
C VAL A 19 -8.61 -7.61 8.60
N GLU A 20 -9.04 -8.83 8.87
CA GLU A 20 -9.90 -9.58 7.96
C GLU A 20 -11.30 -8.97 7.85
N LEU A 21 -11.84 -8.46 8.96
CA LEU A 21 -13.15 -7.82 9.03
C LEU A 21 -13.15 -6.41 8.43
N ASN A 22 -12.09 -5.67 8.68
CA ASN A 22 -11.92 -4.27 8.32
C ASN A 22 -10.45 -4.05 7.88
N PRO A 23 -10.11 -4.40 6.63
CA PRO A 23 -8.75 -4.28 6.13
C PRO A 23 -8.27 -2.83 6.06
N GLU A 24 -9.15 -1.84 6.13
CA GLU A 24 -8.80 -0.42 6.20
C GLU A 24 -8.33 0.06 7.58
N THR A 25 -8.47 -0.76 8.63
CA THR A 25 -8.09 -0.38 10.00
C THR A 25 -6.58 -0.17 10.11
N SER A 26 -6.15 1.00 10.59
CA SER A 26 -4.72 1.28 10.73
C SER A 26 -4.06 0.42 11.81
N ALA A 27 -2.76 0.12 11.64
CA ALA A 27 -1.99 -0.62 12.65
C ALA A 27 -1.97 0.08 14.02
N ARG A 28 -2.10 1.41 14.07
CA ARG A 28 -2.22 2.18 15.33
C ARG A 28 -3.58 2.04 15.99
N GLU A 29 -4.65 1.96 15.22
CA GLU A 29 -6.00 1.73 15.75
C GLU A 29 -6.11 0.32 16.31
N ILE A 30 -5.60 -0.68 15.59
CA ILE A 30 -5.47 -2.05 16.09
C ILE A 30 -4.60 -2.08 17.36
N ALA A 31 -3.46 -1.37 17.36
CA ALA A 31 -2.57 -1.27 18.52
C ALA A 31 -3.25 -0.65 19.74
N ARG A 32 -4.05 0.42 19.55
CA ARG A 32 -4.80 1.09 20.62
C ARG A 32 -5.84 0.15 21.21
N ASP A 33 -6.58 -0.52 20.34
CA ASP A 33 -7.70 -1.38 20.71
C ASP A 33 -7.25 -2.65 21.42
N VAL A 34 -6.24 -3.32 20.85
CA VAL A 34 -5.66 -4.57 21.37
C VAL A 34 -4.61 -4.29 22.46
N LYS A 35 -4.34 -3.01 22.75
CA LYS A 35 -3.40 -2.53 23.80
C LYS A 35 -1.98 -3.08 23.65
N ILE A 36 -1.46 -3.04 22.43
CA ILE A 36 -0.10 -3.49 22.07
C ILE A 36 0.60 -2.42 21.23
N SER A 37 1.92 -2.54 21.01
CA SER A 37 2.65 -1.55 20.21
C SER A 37 2.37 -1.71 18.71
N ALA A 38 2.23 -0.60 17.97
CA ALA A 38 2.08 -0.62 16.51
C ALA A 38 3.20 -1.38 15.76
N PRO A 39 4.48 -1.33 16.17
CA PRO A 39 5.52 -2.18 15.58
C PRO A 39 5.27 -3.69 15.75
N LEU A 40 4.64 -4.08 16.86
CA LEU A 40 4.29 -5.49 17.11
C LEU A 40 3.12 -5.93 16.23
N VAL A 41 2.09 -5.08 16.07
CA VAL A 41 0.99 -5.29 15.12
C VAL A 41 1.55 -5.52 13.72
N TRP A 42 2.47 -4.66 13.28
CA TRP A 42 3.13 -4.81 11.98
C TRP A 42 3.84 -6.16 11.84
N ARG A 43 4.61 -6.57 12.85
CA ARG A 43 5.34 -7.84 12.83
C ARG A 43 4.42 -9.05 12.72
N VAL A 44 3.25 -9.00 13.34
CA VAL A 44 2.22 -10.04 13.25
C VAL A 44 1.59 -10.05 11.86
N LEU A 45 1.11 -8.91 11.38
CA LEU A 45 0.46 -8.81 10.07
C LEU A 45 1.39 -9.19 8.91
N TYR A 46 2.67 -8.82 9.00
CA TYR A 46 3.70 -9.21 8.04
C TYR A 46 3.89 -10.74 8.01
N LYS A 47 3.99 -11.39 9.19
CA LYS A 47 4.11 -12.85 9.28
C LYS A 47 2.91 -13.59 8.72
N GLN A 48 1.72 -13.05 8.93
CA GLN A 48 0.46 -13.63 8.47
C GLN A 48 0.15 -13.30 7.00
N LYS A 49 1.01 -12.51 6.32
CA LYS A 49 0.82 -12.03 4.94
C LYS A 49 -0.49 -11.25 4.74
N LEU A 50 -0.94 -10.56 5.78
CA LEU A 50 -2.22 -9.86 5.80
C LEU A 50 -2.16 -8.41 5.31
N TYR A 51 -1.01 -7.88 4.84
CA TYR A 51 -0.95 -6.50 4.29
C TYR A 51 -0.08 -6.24 3.06
N SER A 52 -0.62 -5.30 2.27
CA SER A 52 -0.15 -4.49 1.14
C SER A 52 0.30 -5.20 -0.12
N TYR A 53 -0.58 -5.11 -1.11
CA TYR A 53 -0.30 -5.39 -2.50
C TYR A 53 -0.07 -4.08 -3.26
N HIS A 54 1.15 -3.89 -3.75
CA HIS A 54 1.63 -2.66 -4.36
C HIS A 54 1.84 -2.79 -5.87
N MET A 55 1.45 -1.74 -6.58
CA MET A 55 1.75 -1.51 -7.98
C MET A 55 2.95 -0.57 -8.08
N LEU A 56 3.65 -0.61 -9.22
CA LEU A 56 4.80 0.24 -9.49
C LEU A 56 4.53 1.08 -10.72
N ILE A 57 4.88 2.35 -10.64
CA ILE A 57 4.72 3.31 -11.71
C ILE A 57 6.09 3.91 -12.02
N GLU A 58 6.74 3.45 -13.10
CA GLU A 58 8.07 3.91 -13.51
C GLU A 58 7.97 5.21 -14.34
N TYR A 59 8.80 6.19 -14.01
CA TYR A 59 8.82 7.52 -14.66
C TYR A 59 10.17 7.80 -15.35
N LYS A 60 10.16 8.73 -16.32
CA LYS A 60 11.37 9.43 -16.78
C LYS A 60 11.46 10.80 -16.07
N PRO A 61 12.63 11.25 -15.59
CA PRO A 61 12.70 12.29 -14.57
C PRO A 61 12.47 13.69 -15.15
N GLN A 62 11.58 14.47 -14.52
CA GLN A 62 11.78 15.84 -14.01
C GLN A 62 10.42 16.50 -13.71
N ILE A 63 10.19 16.96 -12.48
CA ILE A 63 9.53 18.22 -12.07
C ILE A 63 9.46 18.26 -10.52
N HIS A 64 9.49 19.46 -9.95
CA HIS A 64 9.60 19.79 -8.53
C HIS A 64 8.39 20.68 -8.16
N LEU A 65 7.54 20.30 -7.20
CA LEU A 65 6.61 21.25 -6.55
C LEU A 65 6.08 20.76 -5.19
N VAL A 66 5.92 21.69 -4.25
CA VAL A 66 5.67 21.43 -2.82
C VAL A 66 4.18 21.52 -2.51
N ILE A 67 3.54 20.47 -1.97
CA ILE A 67 2.16 20.53 -1.43
C ILE A 67 1.99 19.72 -0.12
N LYS A 68 1.01 20.18 0.68
CA LYS A 68 0.71 20.02 2.11
C LYS A 68 0.72 18.61 2.71
N HIS A 69 1.40 18.50 3.86
CA HIS A 69 1.44 17.35 4.76
C HIS A 69 0.19 17.24 5.65
N ASP A 70 -0.37 16.02 5.77
CA ASP A 70 -1.19 15.62 6.92
C ASP A 70 -0.35 14.75 7.88
N HIS A 71 0.25 15.43 8.87
CA HIS A 71 1.15 14.81 9.84
C HIS A 71 0.48 13.71 10.69
N ASN A 72 -0.84 13.69 10.81
CA ASN A 72 -1.51 12.75 11.71
C ASN A 72 -1.74 11.37 11.09
N PHE A 73 -1.69 11.23 9.76
CA PHE A 73 -1.87 9.95 9.07
C PHE A 73 -0.52 9.31 8.69
N ALA A 74 0.43 10.10 8.16
CA ALA A 74 1.72 9.63 7.68
C ALA A 74 2.64 9.09 8.79
N ASP A 75 2.61 9.68 9.99
CA ASP A 75 3.40 9.20 11.14
C ASP A 75 2.93 7.81 11.62
N ASN A 76 1.73 7.38 11.23
CA ASN A 76 1.02 6.24 11.81
C ASN A 76 1.12 4.95 11.02
N ILE A 77 1.82 5.01 9.89
CA ILE A 77 1.81 3.98 8.88
C ILE A 77 3.26 3.69 8.47
N LEU A 78 3.71 2.47 8.77
CA LEU A 78 4.97 1.89 8.30
C LEU A 78 4.79 1.40 6.85
N PHE A 79 4.30 2.26 5.95
CA PHE A 79 4.30 1.95 4.52
C PHE A 79 5.47 2.67 3.88
N THR A 80 6.33 1.87 3.27
CA THR A 80 7.47 2.33 2.47
C THR A 80 7.05 2.69 1.04
N ASP A 81 5.80 2.44 0.67
CA ASP A 81 5.18 2.93 -0.57
C ASP A 81 4.93 4.43 -0.50
N ASP A 82 4.93 5.08 -1.66
CA ASP A 82 4.76 6.52 -1.76
C ASP A 82 3.31 6.92 -1.50
N PHE A 83 2.34 6.14 -2.00
CA PHE A 83 0.91 6.36 -1.80
C PHE A 83 0.15 5.06 -1.53
N ILE A 84 -0.97 5.19 -0.82
CA ILE A 84 -1.79 4.07 -0.40
C ILE A 84 -3.27 4.33 -0.70
N VAL A 85 -3.94 3.35 -1.30
CA VAL A 85 -5.37 3.35 -1.63
C VAL A 85 -6.14 2.59 -0.56
N GLY A 86 -6.95 3.31 0.23
CA GLY A 86 -7.78 2.70 1.26
C GLY A 86 -9.08 2.12 0.74
N GLY A 87 -9.63 1.15 1.47
CA GLY A 87 -10.93 0.54 1.18
C GLY A 87 -12.09 1.53 1.10
N ASP A 88 -11.96 2.70 1.71
CA ASP A 88 -12.92 3.79 1.69
C ASP A 88 -12.90 4.62 0.38
N GLY A 89 -11.93 4.39 -0.50
CA GLY A 89 -11.74 5.15 -1.74
C GLY A 89 -10.94 6.44 -1.57
N LYS A 90 -10.17 6.58 -0.49
CA LYS A 90 -9.23 7.69 -0.32
C LYS A 90 -7.81 7.28 -0.69
N ILE A 91 -7.04 8.26 -1.12
CA ILE A 91 -5.59 8.16 -1.27
C ILE A 91 -4.96 8.74 -0.01
N TYR A 92 -3.99 8.01 0.51
CA TYR A 92 -3.22 8.42 1.65
C TYR A 92 -1.75 8.54 1.27
N GLU A 93 -1.11 9.58 1.80
CA GLU A 93 0.31 9.84 1.57
C GLU A 93 1.15 8.94 2.49
N GLY A 94 2.08 8.19 1.88
CA GLY A 94 3.13 7.43 2.55
C GLY A 94 4.44 8.21 2.52
N ALA A 95 5.43 7.74 1.77
CA ALA A 95 6.65 8.53 1.50
C ALA A 95 6.31 9.83 0.74
N GLY A 96 5.25 9.80 -0.07
CA GLY A 96 4.75 10.95 -0.82
C GLY A 96 5.61 11.30 -2.02
N TRP A 97 5.30 12.45 -2.62
CA TRP A 97 6.04 12.96 -3.76
C TRP A 97 7.46 13.39 -3.38
N HIS A 98 8.37 13.31 -4.35
CA HIS A 98 9.75 13.83 -4.27
C HIS A 98 10.64 13.22 -3.18
N LYS A 99 10.18 12.14 -2.54
CA LYS A 99 11.00 11.30 -1.66
C LYS A 99 11.15 9.92 -2.29
N VAL A 100 12.21 9.24 -1.90
CA VAL A 100 12.43 7.85 -2.31
C VAL A 100 11.76 6.96 -1.27
N GLY A 101 10.67 6.30 -1.65
CA GLY A 101 10.09 5.20 -0.88
C GLY A 101 11.02 3.98 -0.78
N ALA A 102 10.58 2.94 -0.10
CA ALA A 102 11.26 1.65 0.02
C ALA A 102 10.32 0.46 -0.30
N HIS A 103 9.54 0.58 -1.36
CA HIS A 103 8.51 -0.39 -1.77
C HIS A 103 9.02 -1.56 -2.63
N THR A 104 9.99 -1.33 -3.52
CA THR A 104 10.54 -2.37 -4.40
C THR A 104 12.02 -2.15 -4.68
N ARG A 105 12.84 -3.09 -4.21
CA ARG A 105 14.29 -3.07 -4.42
C ARG A 105 14.64 -2.97 -5.90
N GLY A 106 15.49 -2.00 -6.26
CA GLY A 106 15.89 -1.72 -7.65
C GLY A 106 14.92 -0.83 -8.43
N TYR A 107 13.80 -0.43 -7.82
CA TYR A 107 12.77 0.42 -8.42
C TYR A 107 12.43 1.65 -7.56
N ASN A 108 12.72 1.63 -6.26
CA ASN A 108 12.50 2.74 -5.31
C ASN A 108 12.89 4.13 -5.83
N SER A 109 14.05 4.25 -6.50
CA SER A 109 14.57 5.56 -6.94
C SER A 109 14.11 5.98 -8.34
N ARG A 110 13.29 5.15 -9.01
CA ARG A 110 12.86 5.38 -10.41
C ARG A 110 11.38 5.10 -10.65
N SER A 111 10.64 4.81 -9.58
CA SER A 111 9.21 4.56 -9.66
C SER A 111 8.52 5.04 -8.41
N MET A 112 7.20 5.22 -8.52
CA MET A 112 6.29 5.47 -7.42
C MET A 112 5.55 4.16 -7.08
N GLY A 113 5.57 3.77 -5.81
CA GLY A 113 4.75 2.71 -5.25
C GLY A 113 3.34 3.20 -4.91
N LEU A 114 2.33 2.55 -5.50
CA LEU A 114 0.92 2.75 -5.16
C LEU A 114 0.37 1.45 -4.55
N ALA A 115 0.27 1.41 -3.23
CA ALA A 115 -0.22 0.25 -2.48
C ALA A 115 -1.74 0.24 -2.35
N PHE A 116 -2.37 -0.93 -2.45
CA PHE A 116 -3.76 -1.11 -2.09
C PHE A 116 -3.86 -1.80 -0.74
N ILE A 117 -4.68 -1.23 0.15
CA ILE A 117 -5.01 -1.85 1.42
C ILE A 117 -5.97 -3.03 1.19
N GLY A 118 -5.50 -4.25 1.50
CA GLY A 118 -6.26 -5.49 1.43
C GLY A 118 -5.46 -6.66 0.83
N ASN A 119 -6.09 -7.85 0.79
CA ASN A 119 -5.56 -9.03 0.12
C ASN A 119 -6.33 -9.31 -1.19
N PHE A 120 -5.65 -9.15 -2.33
CA PHE A 120 -6.23 -9.29 -3.66
C PHE A 120 -5.70 -10.50 -4.43
N SER A 121 -5.25 -11.54 -3.73
CA SER A 121 -4.92 -12.81 -4.38
C SER A 121 -6.17 -13.44 -4.99
N ASP A 122 -7.26 -13.52 -4.24
CA ASP A 122 -8.48 -14.21 -4.67
C ASP A 122 -9.68 -13.28 -4.89
N LYS A 123 -9.66 -12.07 -4.31
CA LYS A 123 -10.72 -11.06 -4.42
C LYS A 123 -10.21 -9.79 -5.13
N ARG A 124 -11.05 -9.15 -5.93
CA ARG A 124 -10.75 -7.86 -6.59
C ARG A 124 -10.88 -6.71 -5.57
N PRO A 125 -10.09 -5.62 -5.67
CA PRO A 125 -10.36 -4.40 -4.92
C PRO A 125 -11.76 -3.87 -5.19
N ASN A 126 -12.34 -3.17 -4.22
CA ASN A 126 -13.67 -2.61 -4.40
C ASN A 126 -13.65 -1.43 -5.41
N ASP A 127 -14.83 -1.07 -5.92
CA ASP A 127 -14.92 -0.06 -6.99
C ASP A 127 -14.45 1.33 -6.53
N LYS A 128 -14.59 1.65 -5.24
CA LYS A 128 -14.09 2.91 -4.68
C LYS A 128 -12.56 2.97 -4.74
N GLN A 129 -11.88 1.89 -4.37
CA GLN A 129 -10.42 1.78 -4.47
C GLN A 129 -9.94 1.93 -5.92
N LEU A 130 -10.59 1.23 -6.84
CA LEU A 130 -10.18 1.25 -8.26
C LEU A 130 -10.42 2.62 -8.88
N LYS A 131 -11.54 3.27 -8.55
CA LYS A 131 -11.82 4.63 -9.00
C LYS A 131 -10.80 5.62 -8.43
N ALA A 132 -10.55 5.57 -7.12
CA ALA A 132 -9.59 6.45 -6.46
C ALA A 132 -8.19 6.36 -7.06
N ALA A 133 -7.72 5.14 -7.33
CA ALA A 133 -6.43 4.93 -7.96
C ALA A 133 -6.38 5.48 -9.38
N LYS A 134 -7.41 5.27 -10.21
CA LYS A 134 -7.46 5.81 -11.58
C LYS A 134 -7.49 7.34 -11.59
N ASP A 135 -8.36 7.93 -10.77
CA ASP A 135 -8.46 9.39 -10.62
C ASP A 135 -7.13 9.99 -10.14
N PHE A 136 -6.45 9.31 -9.20
CA PHE A 136 -5.15 9.71 -8.69
C PHE A 136 -4.07 9.71 -9.78
N LEU A 137 -3.97 8.63 -10.57
CA LEU A 137 -3.00 8.55 -11.65
C LEU A 137 -3.26 9.59 -12.74
N GLN A 138 -4.53 9.82 -13.08
CA GLN A 138 -4.90 10.86 -14.02
C GLN A 138 -4.50 12.24 -13.51
N CYS A 139 -4.87 12.57 -12.27
CA CYS A 139 -4.52 13.84 -11.63
C CYS A 139 -2.99 14.03 -11.55
N ALA A 140 -2.24 12.97 -11.22
CA ALA A 140 -0.78 13.04 -11.18
C ALA A 140 -0.16 13.33 -12.56
N VAL A 141 -0.73 12.82 -13.65
CA VAL A 141 -0.32 13.20 -15.01
C VAL A 141 -0.67 14.66 -15.32
N GLU A 142 -1.89 15.08 -15.01
CA GLU A 142 -2.36 16.46 -15.24
C GLU A 142 -1.54 17.51 -14.46
N LEU A 143 -1.06 17.15 -13.27
CA LEU A 143 -0.18 17.98 -12.44
C LEU A 143 1.29 17.90 -12.84
N GLY A 144 1.67 17.00 -13.76
CA GLY A 144 3.06 16.80 -14.19
C GLY A 144 3.93 16.02 -13.20
N GLU A 145 3.33 15.35 -12.21
CA GLU A 145 4.03 14.45 -11.27
C GLU A 145 4.36 13.10 -11.93
N LEU A 146 3.54 12.67 -12.89
CA LEU A 146 3.79 11.51 -13.73
C LEU A 146 3.88 11.90 -15.21
N ASP A 147 4.85 11.30 -15.90
CA ASP A 147 4.93 11.36 -17.36
C ASP A 147 3.64 10.78 -17.97
N GLU A 148 3.04 11.42 -18.97
CA GLU A 148 1.83 10.91 -19.65
C GLU A 148 2.01 9.47 -20.18
N ASN A 149 3.26 9.08 -20.49
CA ASN A 149 3.68 7.77 -20.96
C ASN A 149 4.38 6.94 -19.87
N TYR A 150 4.05 7.18 -18.59
CA TYR A 150 4.54 6.34 -17.48
C TYR A 150 4.27 4.86 -17.76
N LYS A 151 5.05 3.97 -17.15
CA LYS A 151 4.77 2.53 -17.23
C LYS A 151 4.19 2.01 -15.93
N LEU A 152 3.05 1.33 -16.00
CA LEU A 152 2.41 0.67 -14.88
C LEU A 152 2.76 -0.82 -14.85
N PHE A 153 3.18 -1.28 -13.67
CA PHE A 153 3.53 -2.67 -13.40
C PHE A 153 2.89 -3.18 -12.11
N GLY A 154 2.68 -4.49 -12.05
CA GLY A 154 2.57 -5.19 -10.78
C GLY A 154 3.97 -5.49 -10.22
N ALA A 155 4.16 -5.37 -8.90
CA ALA A 155 5.46 -5.63 -8.26
C ALA A 155 6.09 -6.99 -8.57
N ARG A 156 5.26 -8.01 -8.80
CA ARG A 156 5.65 -9.36 -9.26
C ARG A 156 6.42 -9.38 -10.58
N GLN A 157 6.30 -8.34 -11.42
CA GLN A 157 7.00 -8.28 -12.71
C GLN A 157 8.49 -7.94 -12.53
N VAL A 158 8.87 -7.35 -11.40
CA VAL A 158 10.22 -6.83 -11.17
C VAL A 158 10.89 -7.38 -9.90
N SER A 159 10.14 -8.15 -9.11
CA SER A 159 10.61 -8.75 -7.87
C SER A 159 9.92 -10.09 -7.61
N ALA A 160 10.59 -10.97 -6.88
CA ALA A 160 10.06 -12.29 -6.51
C ALA A 160 9.01 -12.16 -5.38
N THR A 161 7.84 -11.61 -5.71
CA THR A 161 6.72 -11.38 -4.77
C THR A 161 5.39 -11.80 -5.39
N ALA A 162 4.41 -12.14 -4.53
CA ALA A 162 3.03 -12.35 -4.96
C ALA A 162 2.30 -11.02 -5.22
N SER A 163 2.89 -9.88 -4.87
CA SER A 163 2.29 -8.56 -5.04
C SER A 163 2.07 -8.16 -6.51
N PRO A 164 0.93 -7.55 -6.90
CA PRO A 164 -0.16 -7.03 -6.07
C PRO A 164 -1.33 -8.02 -5.84
N GLY A 165 -1.09 -9.33 -5.80
CA GLY A 165 -2.16 -10.31 -5.74
C GLY A 165 -2.80 -10.54 -7.13
N THR A 166 -3.29 -11.75 -7.38
CA THR A 166 -3.66 -12.20 -8.73
C THR A 166 -4.86 -11.44 -9.30
N ARG A 167 -5.87 -11.10 -8.48
CA ARG A 167 -7.04 -10.36 -8.96
C ARG A 167 -6.70 -8.91 -9.28
N LEU A 168 -5.99 -8.20 -8.41
CA LEU A 168 -5.57 -6.83 -8.69
C LEU A 168 -4.55 -6.79 -9.85
N TYR A 169 -3.63 -7.76 -9.95
CA TYR A 169 -2.74 -7.86 -11.11
C TYR A 169 -3.50 -8.04 -12.42
N ASN A 170 -4.54 -8.88 -12.45
CA ASN A 170 -5.36 -9.05 -13.65
C ASN A 170 -6.22 -7.82 -13.96
N GLU A 171 -6.61 -7.05 -12.94
CA GLU A 171 -7.32 -5.79 -13.14
C GLU A 171 -6.46 -4.75 -13.84
N ILE A 172 -5.24 -4.54 -13.37
CA ILE A 172 -4.36 -3.46 -13.84
C ILE A 172 -3.85 -3.70 -15.26
N LYS A 173 -3.86 -4.95 -15.73
CA LYS A 173 -3.57 -5.29 -17.14
C LYS A 173 -4.49 -4.60 -18.13
N ASN A 174 -5.68 -4.21 -17.69
CA ASN A 174 -6.68 -3.53 -18.53
C ASN A 174 -6.62 -2.00 -18.38
N TRP A 175 -5.68 -1.47 -17.60
CA TRP A 175 -5.54 -0.03 -17.40
C TRP A 175 -4.66 0.59 -18.49
N PRO A 176 -4.84 1.88 -18.80
CA PRO A 176 -3.87 2.63 -19.58
C PRO A 176 -2.47 2.46 -18.99
N ASN A 177 -1.45 2.56 -19.85
CA ASN A 177 -0.05 2.54 -19.44
C ASN A 177 0.46 1.24 -18.77
N TYR A 178 -0.36 0.19 -18.66
CA TYR A 178 0.14 -1.13 -18.28
C TYR A 178 1.17 -1.64 -19.29
N SER A 179 2.32 -2.06 -18.77
CA SER A 179 3.36 -2.70 -19.56
C SER A 179 3.59 -4.14 -19.11
N SER A 180 3.65 -5.07 -20.06
CA SER A 180 3.96 -6.49 -19.80
C SER A 180 5.44 -6.72 -19.46
N SER A 181 6.31 -5.78 -19.85
CA SER A 181 7.77 -5.88 -19.70
C SER A 181 8.32 -4.66 -18.98
N PRO A 182 9.05 -4.84 -17.86
CA PRO A 182 9.74 -3.76 -17.16
C PRO A 182 10.68 -2.95 -18.07
#